data_AF-A0A7X7JWM9-F1
#
_entry.id   AF-A0A7X7JWM9-F1
#
_cell.length_a   1.000
_cell.length_b   1.000
_cell.length_c   1.000
_cell.angle_alpha   90.00
_cell.angle_beta   90.00
_cell.angle_gamma   90.00
#
_symmetry.space_group_name_H-M   'P 1'
#
loop_
_entity.id
_entity.type
_entity.pdbx_description
1 polymer ?
#
loop_
_entity_poly.entity_id
_entity_poly.type
_entity_poly.pdbx_seq_one_letter_code
_entity_poly.pdbx_strand_id
1 'polypeptide(L)' 'EVQGLLARRGQHRAPGIPDLLVAACGEVLGLTVLHLDKDFELIAEVTGQPVERLVDHSEGEQRPAAP' A
#
# COMPACT_ATOMS: atom_id res chain seq x y z
N GLU A 1 -6.78 7.83 -19.65
CA GLU A 1 -5.87 7.34 -20.71
C GLU A 1 -4.66 6.54 -20.19
N VAL A 2 -4.23 6.67 -18.93
CA VAL A 2 -3.08 5.93 -18.35
C VAL A 2 -3.28 4.40 -18.28
N GLN A 3 -4.49 3.92 -18.00
CA GLN A 3 -4.80 2.48 -17.94
C GLN A 3 -4.51 1.74 -19.26
N GLY A 4 -4.76 2.38 -20.41
CA GLY A 4 -4.50 1.79 -21.72
C GLY A 4 -3.01 1.69 -22.05
N LEU A 5 -2.17 2.52 -21.43
CA LEU A 5 -0.72 2.51 -21.62
C LEU A 5 -0.06 1.39 -20.80
N LEU A 6 -0.57 1.11 -19.60
CA LEU A 6 -0.06 0.08 -18.69
C LEU A 6 -0.47 -1.33 -19.13
N ALA A 7 -1.70 -1.50 -19.63
CA ALA A 7 -2.19 -2.77 -20.18
C ALA A 7 -1.37 -3.29 -21.38
N ARG A 8 -0.75 -2.39 -22.17
CA ARG A 8 0.03 -2.75 -23.37
C ARG A 8 1.48 -3.15 -23.08
N ARG A 9 1.98 -2.93 -21.85
CA ARG A 9 3.41 -3.11 -21.51
C ARG A 9 3.74 -4.42 -20.78
N GLY A 10 2.79 -5.35 -20.67
CA GLY A 10 2.99 -6.65 -19.99
C GLY A 10 3.05 -6.56 -18.46
N GLN A 11 2.80 -5.38 -17.89
CA GLN A 11 2.57 -5.19 -16.45
C GLN A 11 1.10 -5.45 -16.15
N HIS A 12 0.72 -6.72 -16.02
CA HIS A 12 -0.62 -7.12 -15.58
C HIS A 12 -0.90 -6.80 -14.09
N ARG A 13 0.03 -6.12 -13.40
CA ARG A 13 -0.08 -5.66 -12.00
C ARG A 13 0.55 -4.28 -11.84
N ALA A 14 -0.04 -3.28 -12.47
CA ALA A 14 0.15 -1.90 -12.02
C ALA A 14 -0.83 -1.63 -10.87
N PRO A 15 -0.52 -0.69 -9.96
CA PRO A 15 -1.45 -0.29 -8.92
C PRO A 15 -2.83 0.02 -9.52
N GLY A 16 -3.87 -0.51 -8.89
CA GLY A 16 -5.23 -0.28 -9.32
C GLY A 16 -5.60 1.20 -9.22
N ILE A 17 -6.66 1.61 -9.93
CA ILE A 17 -7.25 2.95 -9.72
C ILE A 17 -7.55 3.21 -8.23
N PRO A 18 -8.12 2.25 -7.47
CA PRO A 18 -8.35 2.45 -6.04
C PRO A 18 -7.06 2.75 -5.26
N ASP A 19 -5.97 2.03 -5.53
CA ASP A 19 -4.69 2.21 -4.83
C ASP A 19 -4.10 3.60 -5.11
N LEU A 20 -4.17 4.04 -6.37
CA LEU A 20 -3.74 5.39 -6.75
C LEU A 20 -4.57 6.48 -6.06
N LEU A 21 -5.89 6.30 -5.94
CA LEU A 21 -6.76 7.26 -5.24
C LEU A 21 -6.45 7.31 -3.75
N VAL A 22 -6.25 6.16 -3.11
CA VAL A 22 -5.88 6.08 -1.69
C VAL A 22 -4.51 6.72 -1.45
N ALA A 23 -3.52 6.39 -2.29
CA ALA A 23 -2.18 6.96 -2.19
C ALA A 23 -2.19 8.47 -2.39
N ALA A 24 -2.91 8.98 -3.39
CA ALA A 24 -3.03 10.42 -3.63
C ALA A 24 -3.69 11.14 -2.45
N CYS A 25 -4.70 10.54 -1.81
CA CYS A 25 -5.29 11.08 -0.59
C CYS A 25 -4.25 11.17 0.55
N GLY A 26 -3.44 10.11 0.74
CA GLY A 26 -2.36 10.11 1.73
C GLY A 26 -1.33 11.21 1.46
N GLU A 27 -0.89 11.34 0.21
CA GLU A 27 0.09 12.36 -0.22
C GLU A 27 -0.44 13.78 0.00
N VAL A 28 -1.63 14.10 -0.52
CA VAL A 28 -2.25 15.45 -0.44
C VAL A 28 -2.49 15.87 1.01
N LEU A 29 -2.82 14.92 1.89
CA LEU A 29 -3.10 15.19 3.30
C LEU A 29 -1.87 15.04 4.21
N GLY A 30 -0.71 14.63 3.68
CA GLY A 30 0.51 14.40 4.46
C GLY A 30 0.38 13.25 5.46
N LEU A 31 -0.33 12.18 5.10
CA LEU A 31 -0.58 11.00 5.93
C LEU A 31 0.25 9.80 5.46
N THR A 32 0.60 8.92 6.40
CA THR A 32 1.17 7.59 6.09
C THR A 32 0.06 6.64 5.66
N VAL A 33 0.25 5.96 4.52
CA VAL A 33 -0.68 4.92 4.08
C VAL A 33 -0.31 3.58 4.72
N LEU A 34 -1.18 3.03 5.57
CA LEU A 34 -1.05 1.68 6.12
C LEU A 34 -1.65 0.65 5.16
N HIS A 35 -0.89 -0.38 4.77
CA HIS A 35 -1.34 -1.33 3.75
C HIS A 35 -0.89 -2.77 3.99
N LEU A 36 -1.56 -3.71 3.29
CA LEU A 36 -1.13 -5.11 3.12
C LEU A 36 -0.84 -5.46 1.64
N ASP A 37 -0.95 -4.47 0.76
CA ASP A 37 -0.76 -4.63 -0.68
C ASP A 37 0.58 -4.04 -1.11
N LYS A 38 1.38 -4.80 -1.86
CA LYS A 38 2.70 -4.38 -2.34
C LYS A 38 2.64 -3.23 -3.35
N ASP A 39 1.48 -2.98 -3.95
CA ASP A 39 1.35 -1.93 -4.96
C ASP A 39 1.53 -0.53 -4.34
N PHE A 40 1.28 -0.36 -3.04
CA PHE A 40 1.60 0.88 -2.32
C PHE A 40 3.09 1.15 -2.16
N GLU A 41 3.92 0.09 -2.05
CA GLU A 41 5.39 0.24 -2.05
C GLU A 41 5.87 0.75 -3.41
N LEU A 42 5.32 0.19 -4.50
CA LEU A 42 5.64 0.64 -5.86
C LEU A 42 5.21 2.09 -6.11
N ILE A 43 4.09 2.53 -5.53
CA ILE A 43 3.68 3.94 -5.59
C ILE A 43 4.65 4.81 -4.79
N ALA A 44 5.02 4.41 -3.58
CA ALA A 44 5.94 5.14 -2.71
C ALA A 44 7.34 5.29 -3.31
N GLU A 45 7.84 4.29 -4.04
CA GLU A 45 9.09 4.39 -4.79
C GLU A 45 9.10 5.56 -5.79
N VAL A 46 7.93 5.92 -6.32
CA VAL A 46 7.77 7.00 -7.31
C VAL A 46 7.46 8.34 -6.64
N THR A 47 6.57 8.36 -5.64
CA THR A 47 6.09 9.61 -5.01
C THR A 47 6.93 10.04 -3.81
N GLY A 48 7.69 9.13 -3.20
CA GLY A 48 8.38 9.36 -1.93
C GLY A 48 7.45 9.52 -0.73
N GLN A 49 6.15 9.25 -0.89
CA GLN A 49 5.19 9.38 0.20
C GLN A 49 5.38 8.30 1.27
N PRO A 50 5.11 8.59 2.54
CA PRO A 50 5.26 7.60 3.60
C PRO A 50 4.21 6.49 3.47
N VAL A 51 4.67 5.25 3.56
CA VAL A 51 3.85 4.04 3.61
C VAL A 51 4.34 3.13 4.74
N GLU A 52 3.43 2.34 5.29
CA GLU A 52 3.74 1.36 6.32
C GLU A 52 3.01 0.05 6.03
N ARG A 53 3.73 -1.06 6.14
CA ARG A 53 3.14 -2.39 5.96
C ARG A 53 2.61 -2.90 7.29
N LEU A 54 1.33 -3.24 7.34
CA LEU A 54 0.74 -3.89 8.50
C LEU A 54 1.37 -5.28 8.68
N VAL A 55 1.90 -5.55 9.88
CA VAL A 55 2.34 -6.88 10.28
C VAL A 55 1.18 -7.56 11.01
N ASP A 56 0.83 -8.78 10.60
CA ASP A 56 -0.20 -9.54 11.31
C ASP A 56 0.37 -10.02 12.65
N HIS A 57 -0.30 -9.67 13.74
CA HIS A 57 0.05 -10.08 15.10
C HIS A 57 -0.61 -11.40 15.51
N SER A 58 -1.23 -12.12 14.57
CA SER A 58 -1.91 -13.39 14.83
C SER A 58 -1.00 -14.54 15.27
N GLU A 59 0.33 -14.40 15.19
CA GLU A 59 1.32 -15.27 15.86
C GLU A 59 2.02 -14.54 17.02
N GLY A 60 1.30 -14.27 18.11
CA GLY A 60 1.95 -13.56 19.23
C GLY A 60 1.17 -13.36 20.54
N GLU A 61 -0.11 -13.75 20.63
CA GLU A 61 -0.84 -13.65 21.90
C GLU A 61 -0.48 -14.81 22.84
N GLN A 62 0.75 -14.81 23.36
CA GLN A 62 1.05 -15.54 24.60
C GLN A 62 0.44 -14.75 25.75
N ARG A 63 -0.83 -15.05 26.01
CA ARG A 63 -1.58 -14.52 27.14
C ARG A 63 -0.73 -14.71 28.41
N PRO A 64 -0.38 -13.64 29.15
CA PRO A 64 0.38 -13.80 30.38
C PRO A 64 -0.42 -14.68 31.36
N ALA A 65 0.26 -15.65 31.98
CA ALA A 65 -0.32 -16.44 33.06
C ALA A 65 -0.74 -15.48 34.18
N ALA A 66 -2.04 -15.47 34.49
CA ALA A 66 -2.59 -14.70 35.59
C ALA A 66 -1.93 -15.13 36.93
N PRO A 67 -1.76 -14.21 37.89
CA PRO A 67 -1.11 -14.48 39.17
C PRO A 67 -1.84 -15.55 40.00
#